data_AF-A0A953UFG5-F1
#
_entry.id   AF-A0A953UFG5-F1
#
_cell.length_a   1.000
_cell.length_b   1.000
_cell.length_c   1.000
_cell.angle_alpha   90.00
_cell.angle_beta   90.00
_cell.angle_gamma   90.00
#
_symmetry.space_group_name_H-M   'P 1'
#
loop_
_entity.id
_entity.type
_entity.pdbx_description
1 polymer ?
#
loop_
_entity_poly.entity_id
_entity_poly.type
_entity_poly.pdbx_seq_one_letter_code
_entity_poly.pdbx_strand_id
1 'polypeptide(L)'
;MSPSGYKTRYEKLQVLLADGGTAEVSVNQYRLRGLPGHDVDEAASKAFFNSLSKHHVDMELRVDPGARSFRILQRNRDSSFAVKEQTVTGPEKVGSDFLKQLSAMARYVFVGKGAPEHCQLVLQLVDHWDLAPDGLQKYADKALGLDCNGFVGNYLWHVNRQLSWTNLGIAKHQEGPDVSIDGYFDHRKAIRRWDELNPARSYIMGKVDPRGHVIPGGSVKNAGHIVITQPGRFRPASRGRGPAVWAVESTASHDPGLWESWYSVVSVNGSGIFTMNRESMTDHKIVDFKIASV
;
A
#
# COMPACT_ATOMS: atom_id res chain seq x y z
N MET A 1 -7.41 8.36 -10.06
CA MET A 1 -6.38 8.87 -9.14
C MET A 1 -5.02 8.39 -9.62
N SER A 2 -3.97 9.22 -9.56
CA SER A 2 -2.63 8.80 -9.99
C SER A 2 -1.84 8.13 -8.86
N PRO A 3 -0.72 7.43 -9.14
CA PRO A 3 0.12 6.85 -8.09
C PRO A 3 0.60 7.87 -7.06
N SER A 4 1.07 9.06 -7.48
CA SER A 4 1.46 10.12 -6.53
C SER A 4 0.27 10.61 -5.69
N GLY A 5 -0.92 10.75 -6.29
CA GLY A 5 -2.14 11.09 -5.54
C GLY A 5 -2.55 10.01 -4.54
N TYR A 6 -2.33 8.73 -4.87
CA TYR A 6 -2.57 7.62 -3.96
C TYR A 6 -1.55 7.59 -2.81
N LYS A 7 -0.27 7.87 -3.08
CA LYS A 7 0.75 8.12 -2.05
C LYS A 7 0.32 9.23 -1.09
N THR A 8 -0.19 10.35 -1.59
CA THR A 8 -0.67 11.44 -0.74
C THR A 8 -1.78 11.00 0.23
N ARG A 9 -2.61 10.01 -0.14
CA ARG A 9 -3.62 9.48 0.78
C ARG A 9 -3.00 8.79 2.00
N TYR A 10 -1.90 8.08 1.82
CA TYR A 10 -1.17 7.49 2.94
C TYR A 10 -0.47 8.54 3.81
N GLU A 11 0.01 9.63 3.20
CA GLU A 11 0.71 10.70 3.93
C GLU A 11 -0.23 11.63 4.68
N LYS A 12 -1.50 11.70 4.28
CA LYS A 12 -2.50 12.65 4.82
C LYS A 12 -3.80 11.94 5.21
N LEU A 13 -3.70 10.84 5.95
CA LEU A 13 -4.89 10.14 6.44
C LEU A 13 -5.60 11.02 7.47
N GLN A 14 -6.88 11.29 7.22
CA GLN A 14 -7.73 12.00 8.17
C GLN A 14 -8.39 10.97 9.10
N VAL A 15 -7.99 10.92 10.36
CA VAL A 15 -8.49 9.97 11.36
C VAL A 15 -9.50 10.68 12.25
N LEU A 16 -10.73 10.17 12.34
CA LEU A 16 -11.73 10.66 13.31
C LEU A 16 -11.35 10.15 14.70
N LEU A 17 -11.29 11.04 15.68
CA LEU A 17 -10.92 10.71 17.05
C LEU A 17 -12.17 10.40 17.88
N ALA A 18 -11.99 9.70 19.00
CA ALA A 18 -13.07 9.31 19.91
C ALA A 18 -13.78 10.51 20.54
N ASP A 19 -13.11 11.67 20.64
CA ASP A 19 -13.69 12.94 21.10
C ASP A 19 -14.48 13.68 20.01
N GLY A 20 -14.57 13.13 18.79
CA GLY A 20 -15.20 13.72 17.62
C GLY A 20 -14.28 14.66 16.82
N GLY A 21 -13.05 14.90 17.29
CA GLY A 21 -12.03 15.64 16.57
C GLY A 21 -11.45 14.86 15.39
N THR A 22 -10.50 15.47 14.67
CA THR A 22 -9.78 14.83 13.56
C THR A 22 -8.28 15.03 13.69
N ALA A 23 -7.51 13.98 13.42
CA ALA A 23 -6.05 14.04 13.29
C ALA A 23 -5.62 13.74 11.85
N GLU A 24 -4.59 14.45 11.37
CA GLU A 24 -3.86 14.06 10.16
C GLU A 24 -2.70 13.12 10.57
N VAL A 25 -2.67 11.93 9.98
CA VAL A 25 -1.65 10.90 10.27
C VAL A 25 -1.01 10.42 8.96
N SER A 26 0.30 10.25 8.95
CA SER A 26 1.05 9.63 7.86
C SER A 26 1.32 8.15 8.14
N VAL A 27 1.07 7.28 7.15
CA VAL A 27 1.51 5.88 7.11
C VAL A 27 2.41 5.69 5.88
N ASN A 28 3.66 6.12 6.02
CA ASN A 28 4.64 6.16 4.92
C ASN A 28 5.95 5.44 5.24
N GLN A 29 6.02 4.75 6.38
CA GLN A 29 7.19 3.96 6.78
C GLN A 29 7.25 2.64 6.02
N TYR A 30 8.46 2.24 5.58
CA TYR A 30 8.63 0.92 4.98
C TYR A 30 8.60 -0.16 6.05
N ARG A 31 7.75 -1.17 5.85
CA ARG A 31 7.64 -2.34 6.74
C ARG A 31 7.69 -3.62 5.94
N LEU A 32 8.57 -4.53 6.33
CA LEU A 32 8.66 -5.87 5.76
C LEU A 32 8.97 -6.85 6.88
N ARG A 33 8.11 -7.85 7.03
CA ARG A 33 8.25 -8.84 8.10
C ARG A 33 9.61 -9.55 8.02
N GLY A 34 10.33 -9.59 9.13
CA GLY A 34 11.65 -10.19 9.23
C GLY A 34 12.81 -9.37 8.65
N LEU A 35 12.58 -8.13 8.23
CA LEU A 35 13.65 -7.19 7.88
C LEU A 35 14.05 -6.38 9.12
N PRO A 36 15.29 -6.53 9.65
CA PRO A 36 15.74 -5.76 10.82
C PRO A 36 15.58 -4.25 10.63
N GLY A 37 15.04 -3.56 11.63
CA GLY A 37 14.76 -2.11 11.58
C GLY A 37 13.46 -1.72 10.85
N HIS A 38 12.88 -2.65 10.08
CA HIS A 38 11.63 -2.47 9.34
C HIS A 38 10.58 -3.53 9.67
N ASP A 39 10.80 -4.30 10.73
CA ASP A 39 9.89 -5.36 11.13
C ASP A 39 8.60 -4.79 11.73
N VAL A 40 7.57 -5.63 11.78
CA VAL A 40 6.29 -5.29 12.38
C VAL A 40 6.45 -5.15 13.88
N ASP A 41 5.86 -4.11 14.49
CA ASP A 41 5.75 -4.04 15.95
C ASP A 41 4.75 -5.09 16.44
N GLU A 42 5.27 -6.28 16.75
CA GLU A 42 4.46 -7.41 17.24
C GLU A 42 3.72 -7.06 18.54
N ALA A 43 4.28 -6.20 19.39
CA ALA A 43 3.63 -5.79 20.64
C ALA A 43 2.42 -4.90 20.36
N ALA A 44 2.55 -3.91 19.46
CA ALA A 44 1.44 -3.06 19.06
C ALA A 44 0.33 -3.85 18.34
N SER A 45 0.71 -4.74 17.42
CA SER A 45 -0.22 -5.65 16.73
C SER A 45 -0.96 -6.56 17.72
N LYS A 46 -0.24 -7.19 18.66
CA LYS A 46 -0.83 -8.02 19.71
C LYS A 46 -1.77 -7.23 20.61
N ALA A 47 -1.39 -6.02 21.02
CA ALA A 47 -2.25 -5.13 21.81
C ALA A 47 -3.55 -4.81 21.07
N PHE A 48 -3.45 -4.45 19.79
CA PHE A 48 -4.62 -4.19 18.95
C PHE A 48 -5.56 -5.40 18.85
N PHE A 49 -5.05 -6.60 18.55
CA PHE A 49 -5.90 -7.78 18.42
C PHE A 49 -6.47 -8.25 19.77
N ASN A 50 -5.73 -8.06 20.87
CA ASN A 50 -6.28 -8.25 22.21
C ASN A 50 -7.45 -7.30 22.46
N SER A 51 -7.33 -6.03 22.08
CA SER A 51 -8.42 -5.07 22.22
C SER A 51 -9.60 -5.42 21.33
N LEU A 52 -9.36 -5.77 20.06
CA LEU A 52 -10.42 -6.19 19.12
C LEU A 52 -11.21 -7.41 19.60
N SER A 53 -10.57 -8.34 20.32
CA SER A 53 -11.23 -9.52 20.88
C SER A 53 -11.98 -9.27 22.19
N LYS A 54 -11.53 -8.29 22.99
CA LYS A 54 -12.07 -7.98 24.32
C LYS A 54 -13.15 -6.91 24.29
N HIS A 55 -12.95 -5.87 23.50
CA HIS A 55 -13.79 -4.68 23.50
C HIS A 55 -14.89 -4.78 22.45
N HIS A 56 -16.03 -4.20 22.78
CA HIS A 56 -17.06 -3.89 21.79
C HIS A 56 -16.55 -2.73 20.93
N VAL A 57 -16.80 -2.79 19.63
CA VAL A 57 -16.64 -1.62 18.75
C VAL A 57 -18.01 -0.95 18.69
N ASP A 58 -18.25 0.03 19.56
CA ASP A 58 -19.48 0.83 19.57
C ASP A 58 -19.13 2.29 19.30
N MET A 59 -18.65 2.54 18.08
CA MET A 59 -18.20 3.86 17.64
C MET A 59 -18.54 4.09 16.16
N GLU A 60 -18.57 5.36 15.77
CA GLU A 60 -18.58 5.75 14.37
C GLU A 60 -17.16 5.64 13.81
N LEU A 61 -17.00 4.86 12.74
CA LEU A 61 -15.79 4.71 11.95
C LEU A 61 -15.98 5.41 10.61
N ARG A 62 -15.18 6.42 10.32
CA ARG A 62 -15.21 7.12 9.04
C ARG A 62 -14.16 6.55 8.09
N VAL A 63 -14.52 6.31 6.83
CA VAL A 63 -13.57 5.80 5.82
C VAL A 63 -13.73 6.61 4.55
N ASP A 64 -12.80 7.53 4.25
CA ASP A 64 -12.76 8.18 2.92
C ASP A 64 -11.64 9.22 2.67
N PRO A 65 -11.52 9.69 1.42
CA PRO A 65 -12.05 11.02 1.08
C PRO A 65 -13.12 10.97 -0.05
N GLY A 66 -14.42 11.10 0.32
CA GLY A 66 -15.57 10.81 -0.57
C GLY A 66 -16.97 10.72 0.08
N ALA A 67 -17.11 10.75 1.41
CA ALA A 67 -18.36 10.78 2.20
C ALA A 67 -19.04 9.46 2.60
N ARG A 68 -18.32 8.35 2.82
CA ARG A 68 -18.87 7.20 3.57
C ARG A 68 -18.42 7.21 5.05
N SER A 69 -19.38 7.32 5.97
CA SER A 69 -19.14 6.98 7.38
C SER A 69 -19.85 5.67 7.70
N PHE A 70 -19.20 4.84 8.51
CA PHE A 70 -19.72 3.57 8.97
C PHE A 70 -19.97 3.71 10.45
N ARG A 71 -21.18 3.45 10.92
CA ARG A 71 -21.41 3.33 12.36
C ARG A 71 -21.50 1.86 12.71
N ILE A 72 -20.50 1.35 13.42
CA ILE A 72 -20.61 0.02 14.01
C ILE A 72 -21.49 0.18 15.23
N LEU A 73 -22.75 -0.26 15.10
CA LEU A 73 -23.69 -0.26 16.21
C LEU A 73 -23.61 -1.61 16.92
N GLN A 74 -23.49 -1.53 18.23
CA GLN A 74 -23.71 -2.53 19.27
C GLN A 74 -23.80 -4.02 18.89
N ARG A 75 -23.07 -4.81 19.68
CA ARG A 75 -23.27 -6.26 19.82
C ARG A 75 -24.62 -6.50 20.49
N ASN A 76 -25.57 -7.14 19.81
CA ASN A 76 -26.70 -7.73 20.52
C ASN A 76 -26.22 -8.92 21.37
N ARG A 77 -26.95 -9.25 22.44
CA ARG A 77 -26.63 -10.37 23.37
C ARG A 77 -26.45 -11.72 22.66
N ASP A 78 -26.91 -11.86 21.43
CA ASP A 78 -26.86 -13.04 20.58
C ASP A 78 -25.55 -13.17 19.76
N SER A 79 -24.55 -12.32 19.99
CA SER A 79 -23.28 -12.30 19.24
C SER A 79 -23.42 -11.89 17.77
N SER A 80 -24.58 -11.38 17.36
CA SER A 80 -24.74 -10.73 16.07
C SER A 80 -24.34 -9.25 16.18
N PHE A 81 -23.55 -8.77 15.21
CA PHE A 81 -23.18 -7.37 15.08
C PHE A 81 -24.07 -6.72 14.02
N ALA A 82 -24.65 -5.56 14.32
CA ALA A 82 -25.37 -4.76 13.34
C ALA A 82 -24.47 -3.60 12.89
N VAL A 83 -23.61 -3.85 11.90
CA VAL A 83 -22.87 -2.75 11.27
C VAL A 83 -23.83 -2.00 10.35
N LYS A 84 -24.01 -0.69 10.58
CA LYS A 84 -24.75 0.19 9.67
C LYS A 84 -23.75 1.07 8.93
N GLU A 85 -23.57 0.84 7.64
CA GLU A 85 -22.89 1.80 6.77
C GLU A 85 -23.83 2.97 6.58
N GLN A 86 -23.42 4.17 6.97
CA GLN A 86 -24.18 5.37 6.68
C GLN A 86 -23.75 5.88 5.30
N THR A 87 -24.47 5.44 4.27
CA THR A 87 -24.27 5.96 2.92
C THR A 87 -25.00 7.29 2.76
N VAL A 88 -24.72 7.99 1.66
CA VAL A 88 -25.44 9.20 1.26
C VAL A 88 -26.96 8.94 1.11
N THR A 89 -27.37 7.69 0.90
CA THR A 89 -28.77 7.26 0.75
C THR A 89 -29.38 6.69 2.03
N GLY A 90 -28.63 6.62 3.14
CA GLY A 90 -29.09 6.15 4.44
C GLY A 90 -28.32 4.93 4.98
N PRO A 91 -28.73 4.39 6.14
CA PRO A 91 -28.04 3.27 6.76
C PRO A 91 -28.27 1.95 6.00
N GLU A 92 -27.20 1.37 5.44
CA GLU A 92 -27.18 0.03 4.86
C GLU A 92 -26.64 -1.00 5.87
N LYS A 93 -27.22 -2.20 5.89
CA LYS A 93 -26.69 -3.29 6.72
C LYS A 93 -25.41 -3.84 6.09
N VAL A 94 -24.27 -3.58 6.71
CA VAL A 94 -23.04 -4.31 6.36
C VAL A 94 -23.14 -5.64 7.09
N GLY A 95 -23.18 -6.74 6.33
CA GLY A 95 -23.44 -8.07 6.87
C GLY A 95 -22.51 -8.48 8.02
N SER A 96 -22.88 -9.54 8.73
CA SER A 96 -22.14 -10.07 9.90
C SER A 96 -20.66 -10.43 9.63
N ASP A 97 -20.25 -10.51 8.38
CA ASP A 97 -18.87 -10.79 7.99
C ASP A 97 -17.94 -9.57 8.09
N PHE A 98 -18.45 -8.36 8.33
CA PHE A 98 -17.62 -7.16 8.42
C PHE A 98 -16.53 -7.28 9.50
N LEU A 99 -16.79 -7.89 10.66
CA LEU A 99 -15.74 -8.04 11.68
C LEU A 99 -14.68 -9.07 11.31
N LYS A 100 -15.06 -10.14 10.62
CA LYS A 100 -14.08 -11.09 10.05
C LYS A 100 -13.20 -10.37 9.04
N GLN A 101 -13.81 -9.52 8.21
CA GLN A 101 -13.10 -8.65 7.27
C GLN A 101 -12.24 -7.63 8.01
N LEU A 102 -12.70 -7.01 9.10
CA LEU A 102 -11.94 -6.03 9.90
C LEU A 102 -10.70 -6.65 10.52
N SER A 103 -10.82 -7.86 11.09
CA SER A 103 -9.66 -8.60 11.59
C SER A 103 -8.65 -8.88 10.48
N ALA A 104 -9.11 -9.27 9.28
CA ALA A 104 -8.25 -9.50 8.13
C ALA A 104 -7.61 -8.20 7.60
N MET A 105 -8.37 -7.12 7.49
CA MET A 105 -7.92 -5.77 7.11
C MET A 105 -6.84 -5.26 8.06
N ALA A 106 -7.07 -5.37 9.37
CA ALA A 106 -6.10 -4.97 10.37
C ALA A 106 -4.80 -5.76 10.25
N ARG A 107 -4.87 -7.08 10.01
CA ARG A 107 -3.65 -7.89 9.78
C ARG A 107 -2.86 -7.37 8.60
N TYR A 108 -3.52 -6.98 7.51
CA TYR A 108 -2.87 -6.41 6.33
C TYR A 108 -2.16 -5.10 6.66
N VAL A 109 -2.81 -4.21 7.43
CA VAL A 109 -2.21 -2.94 7.88
C VAL A 109 -0.91 -3.18 8.65
N PHE A 110 -0.90 -4.11 9.61
CA PHE A 110 0.29 -4.40 10.41
C PHE A 110 1.43 -5.04 9.60
N VAL A 111 1.15 -5.73 8.50
CA VAL A 111 2.20 -6.36 7.66
C VAL A 111 2.58 -5.53 6.43
N GLY A 112 2.17 -4.26 6.37
CA GLY A 112 2.53 -3.37 5.26
C GLY A 112 1.64 -3.47 4.02
N LYS A 113 0.52 -4.19 4.11
CA LYS A 113 -0.37 -4.50 2.98
C LYS A 113 -1.73 -3.82 3.04
N GLY A 114 -1.97 -2.96 4.02
CA GLY A 114 -3.24 -2.23 4.17
C GLY A 114 -3.41 -1.09 3.16
N ALA A 115 -4.61 -0.93 2.62
CA ALA A 115 -5.02 0.27 1.89
C ALA A 115 -5.14 1.49 2.84
N PRO A 116 -5.14 2.74 2.34
CA PRO A 116 -5.34 3.94 3.17
C PRO A 116 -6.57 3.84 4.09
N GLU A 117 -7.66 3.28 3.56
CA GLU A 117 -8.91 3.03 4.28
C GLU A 117 -8.74 2.06 5.45
N HIS A 118 -7.96 0.99 5.25
CA HIS A 118 -7.69 0.03 6.32
C HIS A 118 -6.86 0.68 7.43
N CYS A 119 -5.86 1.49 7.06
CA CYS A 119 -5.04 2.25 8.00
C CYS A 119 -5.91 3.22 8.82
N GLN A 120 -6.82 3.94 8.16
CA GLN A 120 -7.76 4.85 8.82
C GLN A 120 -8.66 4.11 9.83
N LEU A 121 -9.18 2.94 9.49
CA LEU A 121 -9.98 2.11 10.41
C LEU A 121 -9.17 1.66 11.63
N VAL A 122 -7.96 1.16 11.41
CA VAL A 122 -7.07 0.72 12.49
C VAL A 122 -6.73 1.88 13.41
N LEU A 123 -6.39 3.05 12.88
CA LEU A 123 -6.00 4.22 13.69
C LEU A 123 -7.17 4.77 14.52
N GLN A 124 -8.40 4.75 14.01
CA GLN A 124 -9.59 5.13 14.78
C GLN A 124 -9.81 4.19 15.98
N LEU A 125 -9.61 2.88 15.77
CA LEU A 125 -9.74 1.89 16.83
C LEU A 125 -8.60 1.97 17.85
N VAL A 126 -7.39 2.28 17.39
CA VAL A 126 -6.23 2.54 18.26
C VAL A 126 -6.49 3.73 19.17
N ASP A 127 -7.04 4.82 18.63
CA ASP A 127 -7.44 5.99 19.40
C ASP A 127 -8.55 5.65 20.41
N HIS A 128 -9.63 5.01 19.94
CA HIS A 128 -10.78 4.66 20.77
C HIS A 128 -10.44 3.74 21.95
N TRP A 129 -9.44 2.88 21.79
CA TRP A 129 -8.97 1.97 22.84
C TRP A 129 -7.75 2.49 23.61
N ASP A 130 -7.37 3.76 23.42
CA ASP A 130 -6.23 4.40 24.09
C ASP A 130 -4.92 3.59 23.95
N LEU A 131 -4.68 3.05 22.76
CA LEU A 131 -3.49 2.23 22.46
C LEU A 131 -2.28 3.07 22.01
N ALA A 132 -2.45 4.39 21.87
CA ALA A 132 -1.43 5.33 21.39
C ALA A 132 -1.15 6.43 22.43
N PRO A 133 -0.63 6.08 23.64
CA PRO A 133 -0.42 7.05 24.72
C PRO A 133 0.55 8.18 24.36
N ASP A 134 1.46 7.95 23.41
CA ASP A 134 2.42 8.94 22.93
C ASP A 134 1.93 9.72 21.68
N GLY A 135 0.68 9.50 21.26
CA GLY A 135 0.04 10.10 20.09
C GLY A 135 -0.05 9.17 18.87
N LEU A 136 -1.09 9.36 18.05
CA LEU A 136 -1.39 8.52 16.89
C LEU A 136 -0.27 8.47 15.84
N GLN A 137 0.41 9.58 15.56
CA GLN A 137 1.50 9.58 14.59
C GLN A 137 2.65 8.67 15.04
N LYS A 138 3.07 8.74 16.31
CA LYS A 138 4.11 7.86 16.82
C LYS A 138 3.70 6.40 16.82
N TYR A 139 2.41 6.11 17.09
CA TYR A 139 1.87 4.76 16.94
C TYR A 139 1.97 4.30 15.48
N ALA A 140 1.57 5.13 14.51
CA ALA A 140 1.63 4.83 13.09
C ALA A 140 3.08 4.59 12.63
N ASP A 141 4.01 5.47 12.98
CA ASP A 141 5.44 5.36 12.63
C ASP A 141 6.07 4.08 13.17
N LYS A 142 5.61 3.62 14.35
CA LYS A 142 6.13 2.42 15.01
C LYS A 142 5.47 1.15 14.48
N ALA A 143 4.15 1.11 14.44
CA ALA A 143 3.38 -0.12 14.28
C ALA A 143 2.86 -0.37 12.86
N LEU A 144 2.70 0.69 12.07
CA LEU A 144 2.13 0.61 10.73
C LEU A 144 3.20 0.91 9.68
N GLY A 145 2.88 0.58 8.43
CA GLY A 145 3.72 0.95 7.30
C GLY A 145 3.25 0.29 6.02
N LEU A 146 4.15 0.23 5.04
CA LEU A 146 3.88 -0.31 3.71
C LEU A 146 5.06 -1.14 3.22
N ASP A 147 4.80 -2.30 2.63
CA ASP A 147 5.76 -2.94 1.73
C ASP A 147 5.52 -2.51 0.29
N CYS A 148 6.42 -2.89 -0.63
CA CYS A 148 6.29 -2.52 -2.03
C CYS A 148 5.02 -3.11 -2.68
N ASN A 149 4.66 -4.36 -2.34
CA ASN A 149 3.46 -5.03 -2.84
C ASN A 149 2.18 -4.43 -2.27
N GLY A 150 2.19 -3.97 -1.03
CA GLY A 150 1.10 -3.33 -0.34
C GLY A 150 0.77 -2.01 -0.98
N PHE A 151 1.76 -1.18 -1.27
CA PHE A 151 1.51 0.07 -1.99
C PHE A 151 1.04 -0.17 -3.43
N VAL A 152 1.85 -0.88 -4.24
CA VAL A 152 1.57 -1.07 -5.68
C VAL A 152 0.32 -1.92 -5.88
N GLY A 153 0.18 -3.02 -5.13
CA GLY A 153 -0.95 -3.92 -5.20
C GLY A 153 -2.26 -3.27 -4.81
N ASN A 154 -2.30 -2.48 -3.71
CA ASN A 154 -3.51 -1.74 -3.37
C ASN A 154 -3.85 -0.67 -4.41
N TYR A 155 -2.86 0.00 -5.01
CA TYR A 155 -3.12 0.95 -6.11
C TYR A 155 -3.74 0.24 -7.31
N LEU A 156 -3.15 -0.87 -7.76
CA LEU A 156 -3.66 -1.65 -8.89
C LEU A 156 -5.07 -2.17 -8.60
N TRP A 157 -5.29 -2.68 -7.40
CA TRP A 157 -6.56 -3.27 -7.00
C TRP A 157 -7.69 -2.24 -6.85
N HIS A 158 -7.47 -1.20 -6.04
CA HIS A 158 -8.53 -0.26 -5.68
C HIS A 158 -8.67 0.89 -6.67
N VAL A 159 -7.55 1.40 -7.19
CA VAL A 159 -7.56 2.57 -8.07
C VAL A 159 -7.66 2.17 -9.53
N ASN A 160 -6.83 1.24 -10.00
CA ASN A 160 -6.84 0.86 -11.41
C ASN A 160 -8.03 -0.05 -11.76
N ARG A 161 -8.31 -1.09 -10.96
CA ARG A 161 -9.48 -1.97 -11.19
C ARG A 161 -10.79 -1.45 -10.62
N GLN A 162 -10.77 -0.31 -9.91
CA GLN A 162 -11.95 0.31 -9.29
C GLN A 162 -12.70 -0.63 -8.33
N LEU A 163 -11.97 -1.50 -7.64
CA LEU A 163 -12.56 -2.42 -6.66
C LEU A 163 -12.69 -1.73 -5.30
N SER A 164 -13.79 -2.01 -4.59
CA SER A 164 -14.02 -1.50 -3.23
C SER A 164 -12.83 -1.79 -2.31
N TRP A 165 -12.52 -0.86 -1.39
CA TRP A 165 -11.52 -1.06 -0.35
C TRP A 165 -11.85 -2.24 0.59
N THR A 166 -13.12 -2.63 0.69
CA THR A 166 -13.56 -3.82 1.44
C THR A 166 -13.24 -5.14 0.73
N ASN A 167 -12.89 -5.11 -0.56
CA ASN A 167 -12.45 -6.28 -1.30
C ASN A 167 -10.93 -6.46 -1.13
N LEU A 168 -10.53 -7.39 -0.26
CA LEU A 168 -9.13 -7.64 0.09
C LEU A 168 -8.28 -8.32 -1.01
N GLY A 169 -8.89 -8.78 -2.11
CA GLY A 169 -8.14 -9.43 -3.19
C GLY A 169 -7.50 -10.77 -2.86
N ILE A 170 -8.03 -11.48 -1.86
CA ILE A 170 -7.50 -12.76 -1.34
C ILE A 170 -7.73 -13.94 -2.32
N ALA A 171 -8.50 -13.74 -3.41
CA ALA A 171 -8.73 -14.77 -4.41
C ALA A 171 -7.52 -14.91 -5.37
N LYS A 172 -6.85 -16.06 -5.27
CA LYS A 172 -5.67 -16.58 -6.02
C LYS A 172 -5.33 -15.81 -7.32
N HIS A 173 -4.09 -15.30 -7.38
CA HIS A 173 -3.39 -14.75 -8.55
C HIS A 173 -3.95 -13.47 -9.18
N GLN A 174 -4.94 -12.82 -8.57
CA GLN A 174 -5.36 -11.50 -9.05
C GLN A 174 -4.45 -10.41 -8.45
N GLU A 175 -4.24 -9.32 -9.19
CA GLU A 175 -3.27 -8.22 -8.96
C GLU A 175 -3.54 -7.38 -7.68
N GLY A 176 -3.59 -8.03 -6.51
CA GLY A 176 -3.82 -7.41 -5.21
C GLY A 176 -2.57 -7.41 -4.32
N PRO A 177 -2.62 -6.79 -3.13
CA PRO A 177 -1.46 -6.62 -2.24
C PRO A 177 -0.83 -7.93 -1.74
N ASP A 178 -1.49 -9.08 -1.92
CA ASP A 178 -0.98 -10.39 -1.50
C ASP A 178 -0.34 -11.22 -2.62
N VAL A 179 -0.39 -10.77 -3.87
CA VAL A 179 0.26 -11.48 -4.98
C VAL A 179 1.78 -11.33 -4.88
N SER A 180 2.52 -12.37 -5.30
CA SER A 180 3.97 -12.29 -5.48
C SER A 180 4.32 -11.34 -6.62
N ILE A 181 5.52 -10.76 -6.59
CA ILE A 181 5.88 -9.69 -7.53
C ILE A 181 5.89 -10.18 -8.98
N ASP A 182 6.37 -11.39 -9.23
CA ASP A 182 6.34 -12.07 -10.52
C ASP A 182 4.91 -12.32 -11.03
N GLY A 183 3.95 -12.58 -10.13
CA GLY A 183 2.55 -12.77 -10.46
C GLY A 183 1.92 -11.56 -11.16
N TYR A 184 2.40 -10.33 -10.91
CA TYR A 184 1.97 -9.16 -11.69
C TYR A 184 2.44 -9.18 -13.16
N PHE A 185 3.44 -10.00 -13.50
CA PHE A 185 4.02 -10.09 -14.84
C PHE A 185 3.54 -11.29 -15.63
N ASP A 186 2.91 -12.29 -14.99
CA ASP A 186 2.45 -13.54 -15.64
C ASP A 186 1.46 -13.30 -16.77
N HIS A 187 0.65 -12.23 -16.68
CA HIS A 187 -0.40 -11.92 -17.66
C HIS A 187 -0.17 -10.63 -18.43
N ARG A 188 0.99 -9.99 -18.23
CA ARG A 188 1.27 -8.68 -18.84
C ARG A 188 2.35 -8.79 -19.91
N LYS A 189 2.14 -8.07 -21.02
CA LYS A 189 3.16 -7.95 -22.06
C LYS A 189 4.32 -7.09 -21.53
N ALA A 190 5.49 -7.71 -21.42
CA ALA A 190 6.70 -7.00 -21.07
C ALA A 190 7.08 -5.99 -22.16
N ILE A 191 7.45 -4.80 -21.74
CA ILE A 191 8.04 -3.77 -22.57
C ILE A 191 9.49 -4.16 -22.84
N ARG A 192 9.92 -4.10 -24.11
CA ARG A 192 11.27 -4.55 -24.50
C ARG A 192 12.20 -3.41 -24.88
N ARG A 193 11.63 -2.26 -25.23
CA ARG A 193 12.39 -1.10 -25.71
C ARG A 193 11.77 0.18 -25.17
N TRP A 194 12.58 1.22 -25.06
CA TRP A 194 12.12 2.49 -24.49
C TRP A 194 11.03 3.17 -25.32
N ASP A 195 11.11 3.06 -26.64
CA ASP A 195 10.14 3.63 -27.61
C ASP A 195 8.75 2.97 -27.52
N GLU A 196 8.62 1.84 -26.81
CA GLU A 196 7.33 1.18 -26.55
C GLU A 196 6.59 1.77 -25.33
N LEU A 197 7.26 2.60 -24.51
CA LEU A 197 6.61 3.32 -23.42
C LEU A 197 5.81 4.50 -23.97
N ASN A 198 4.52 4.55 -23.63
CA ASN A 198 3.63 5.67 -23.85
C ASN A 198 3.62 6.55 -22.58
N PRO A 199 4.09 7.81 -22.64
CA PRO A 199 4.13 8.70 -21.48
C PRO A 199 2.78 8.91 -20.78
N ALA A 200 1.66 8.69 -21.47
CA ALA A 200 0.32 8.84 -20.90
C ALA A 200 -0.16 7.63 -20.07
N ARG A 201 0.60 6.52 -20.05
CA ARG A 201 0.21 5.28 -19.35
C ARG A 201 1.07 5.02 -18.11
N SER A 202 0.51 4.26 -17.17
CA SER A 202 1.25 3.69 -16.05
C SER A 202 1.87 2.35 -16.43
N TYR A 203 3.01 2.07 -15.79
CA TYR A 203 3.76 0.84 -15.92
C TYR A 203 4.15 0.35 -14.52
N ILE A 204 4.25 -0.96 -14.35
CA ILE A 204 4.98 -1.53 -13.21
C ILE A 204 6.39 -1.90 -13.63
N MET A 205 7.31 -1.83 -12.68
CA MET A 205 8.70 -2.24 -12.83
C MET A 205 9.04 -3.23 -11.71
N GLY A 206 9.40 -4.45 -12.08
CA GLY A 206 9.72 -5.53 -11.16
C GLY A 206 11.21 -5.82 -11.21
N LYS A 207 11.88 -5.77 -10.05
CA LYS A 207 13.31 -6.06 -9.93
C LYS A 207 13.59 -7.48 -10.39
N VAL A 208 14.64 -7.65 -11.19
CA VAL A 208 15.02 -8.97 -11.72
C VAL A 208 16.30 -9.53 -11.10
N ASP A 209 16.44 -10.85 -11.18
CA ASP A 209 17.67 -11.57 -10.88
C ASP A 209 18.68 -11.47 -12.06
N PRO A 210 19.92 -11.96 -11.91
CA PRO A 210 20.91 -11.95 -13.00
C PRO A 210 20.51 -12.74 -14.25
N ARG A 211 19.44 -13.56 -14.20
CA ARG A 211 18.89 -14.30 -15.33
C ARG A 211 17.74 -13.55 -16.01
N GLY A 212 17.34 -12.38 -15.49
CA GLY A 212 16.24 -11.58 -16.00
C GLY A 212 14.86 -12.05 -15.54
N HIS A 213 14.78 -12.92 -14.54
CA HIS A 213 13.50 -13.30 -13.93
C HIS A 213 13.11 -12.30 -12.85
N VAL A 214 11.82 -11.94 -12.82
CA VAL A 214 11.29 -11.08 -11.75
C VAL A 214 11.42 -11.84 -10.42
N ILE A 215 11.99 -11.18 -9.42
CA ILE A 215 12.16 -11.77 -8.10
C ILE A 215 10.79 -11.73 -7.39
N PRO A 216 10.16 -12.87 -7.07
CA PRO A 216 8.78 -12.93 -6.54
C PRO A 216 8.62 -12.25 -5.17
N GLY A 217 9.73 -12.13 -4.44
CA GLY A 217 9.83 -11.85 -3.01
C GLY A 217 11.00 -12.68 -2.47
N GLY A 218 11.26 -12.61 -1.16
CA GLY A 218 12.27 -13.48 -0.56
C GLY A 218 12.93 -12.92 0.69
N SER A 219 14.05 -13.53 1.06
CA SER A 219 14.86 -13.07 2.19
C SER A 219 15.39 -11.66 1.96
N VAL A 220 15.73 -10.96 3.04
CA VAL A 220 16.30 -9.60 3.03
C VAL A 220 17.39 -9.41 1.96
N LYS A 221 18.28 -10.39 1.78
CA LYS A 221 19.40 -10.31 0.83
C LYS A 221 18.97 -10.36 -0.64
N ASN A 222 17.88 -11.06 -0.93
CA ASN A 222 17.35 -11.27 -2.28
C ASN A 222 15.90 -10.78 -2.36
N ALA A 223 15.56 -9.71 -1.64
CA ALA A 223 14.22 -9.17 -1.67
C ALA A 223 13.89 -8.69 -3.09
N GLY A 224 12.75 -9.16 -3.59
CA GLY A 224 12.13 -8.59 -4.78
C GLY A 224 11.67 -7.15 -4.50
N HIS A 225 11.37 -6.43 -5.57
CA HIS A 225 10.91 -5.05 -5.45
C HIS A 225 10.01 -4.69 -6.63
N ILE A 226 8.92 -3.98 -6.34
CA ILE A 226 7.97 -3.51 -7.35
C ILE A 226 7.74 -2.00 -7.21
N VAL A 227 7.68 -1.34 -8.36
CA VAL A 227 7.54 0.11 -8.49
C VAL A 227 6.45 0.40 -9.52
N ILE A 228 5.74 1.52 -9.37
CA ILE A 228 4.75 1.97 -10.37
C ILE A 228 5.11 3.36 -10.92
N THR A 229 4.94 3.56 -12.23
CA THR A 229 5.21 4.84 -12.87
C THR A 229 4.00 5.78 -12.83
N GLN A 230 4.28 7.06 -12.64
CA GLN A 230 3.30 8.13 -12.69
C GLN A 230 3.04 8.54 -14.15
N PRO A 231 1.81 8.40 -14.65
CA PRO A 231 1.48 8.78 -16.03
C PRO A 231 1.63 10.30 -16.20
N GLY A 232 2.05 10.69 -17.40
CA GLY A 232 2.31 12.08 -17.80
C GLY A 232 3.65 12.64 -17.31
N ARG A 233 4.40 11.91 -16.48
CA ARG A 233 5.69 12.38 -15.94
C ARG A 233 6.86 11.61 -16.53
N PHE A 234 7.26 12.06 -17.72
CA PHE A 234 8.35 11.50 -18.51
C PHE A 234 9.38 12.59 -18.81
N ARG A 235 10.66 12.22 -18.87
CA ARG A 235 11.75 13.11 -19.26
C ARG A 235 12.49 12.51 -20.46
N PRO A 236 12.64 13.24 -21.58
CA PRO A 236 13.39 12.75 -22.73
C PRO A 236 14.88 12.60 -22.39
N ALA A 237 15.60 11.87 -23.24
CA ALA A 237 17.04 11.75 -23.14
C ALA A 237 17.72 13.11 -23.34
N SER A 238 18.83 13.35 -22.65
CA SER A 238 19.67 14.54 -22.82
C SER A 238 21.14 14.14 -22.94
N ARG A 239 22.03 15.09 -23.26
CA ARG A 239 23.47 14.82 -23.35
C ARG A 239 23.98 14.23 -22.03
N GLY A 240 24.48 12.99 -22.07
CA GLY A 240 25.02 12.29 -20.89
C GLY A 240 23.98 11.73 -19.92
N ARG A 241 22.68 11.76 -20.26
CA ARG A 241 21.61 11.18 -19.42
C ARG A 241 20.56 10.50 -20.28
N GLY A 242 20.28 9.23 -20.00
CA GLY A 242 19.19 8.52 -20.65
C GLY A 242 17.82 9.12 -20.32
N PRO A 243 16.79 8.70 -21.06
CA PRO A 243 15.43 9.16 -20.81
C PRO A 243 14.91 8.57 -19.48
N ALA A 244 13.89 9.17 -18.87
CA ALA A 244 13.46 8.82 -17.51
C ALA A 244 11.94 8.84 -17.32
N VAL A 245 11.47 8.02 -16.38
CA VAL A 245 10.08 8.02 -15.89
C VAL A 245 10.04 8.45 -14.42
N TRP A 246 8.98 9.13 -14.00
CA TRP A 246 8.71 9.36 -12.59
C TRP A 246 8.04 8.13 -12.00
N ALA A 247 8.55 7.66 -10.88
CA ALA A 247 8.10 6.44 -10.23
C ALA A 247 7.76 6.70 -8.76
N VAL A 248 6.82 5.92 -8.25
CA VAL A 248 6.38 5.91 -6.86
C VAL A 248 6.54 4.49 -6.32
N GLU A 249 7.12 4.36 -5.13
CA GLU A 249 7.44 3.07 -4.50
C GLU A 249 7.37 3.16 -2.97
N SER A 250 7.17 2.01 -2.32
CA SER A 250 7.53 1.83 -0.91
C SER A 250 8.81 1.01 -0.84
N THR A 251 9.87 1.54 -0.23
CA THR A 251 11.21 0.92 -0.22
C THR A 251 11.94 1.12 1.11
N ALA A 252 12.76 0.15 1.51
CA ALA A 252 13.65 0.26 2.67
C ALA A 252 14.84 1.21 2.43
N SER A 253 15.12 1.57 1.17
CA SER A 253 16.29 2.40 0.80
C SER A 253 16.07 3.90 1.01
N HIS A 254 14.99 4.30 1.69
CA HIS A 254 14.64 5.70 1.94
C HIS A 254 13.88 5.85 3.27
N ASP A 255 13.98 7.01 3.92
CA ASP A 255 13.18 7.40 5.08
C ASP A 255 12.54 8.79 4.84
N PRO A 256 11.19 8.90 4.79
CA PRO A 256 10.21 7.81 4.93
C PRO A 256 10.26 6.84 3.75
N GLY A 257 9.77 5.62 3.96
CA GLY A 257 9.87 4.52 2.99
C GLY A 257 9.03 4.69 1.72
N LEU A 258 7.90 5.40 1.80
CA LEU A 258 7.05 5.71 0.64
C LEU A 258 7.59 6.94 -0.10
N TRP A 259 8.12 6.73 -1.29
CA TRP A 259 8.92 7.72 -1.99
C TRP A 259 8.53 7.88 -3.46
N GLU A 260 8.93 9.01 -4.04
CA GLU A 260 8.84 9.25 -5.48
C GLU A 260 10.13 9.85 -6.05
N SER A 261 10.57 9.37 -7.21
CA SER A 261 11.80 9.86 -7.84
C SER A 261 11.86 9.59 -9.34
N TRP A 262 12.84 10.20 -10.01
CA TRP A 262 13.16 9.90 -11.41
C TRP A 262 13.95 8.59 -11.53
N TYR A 263 13.53 7.75 -12.48
CA TYR A 263 14.20 6.52 -12.86
C TYR A 263 14.73 6.71 -14.29
N SER A 264 16.03 6.93 -14.42
CA SER A 264 16.70 7.16 -15.70
C SER A 264 17.22 5.86 -16.29
N VAL A 265 16.92 5.60 -17.56
CA VAL A 265 17.47 4.44 -18.28
C VAL A 265 18.98 4.61 -18.44
N VAL A 266 19.72 3.59 -18.03
CA VAL A 266 21.16 3.46 -18.30
C VAL A 266 21.37 2.62 -19.55
N SER A 267 20.69 1.47 -19.62
CA SER A 267 20.74 0.57 -20.77
C SER A 267 19.49 -0.32 -20.83
N VAL A 268 19.27 -0.93 -21.99
CA VAL A 268 18.24 -1.95 -22.20
C VAL A 268 18.88 -3.11 -22.96
N ASN A 269 18.77 -4.32 -22.45
CA ASN A 269 19.33 -5.50 -23.13
C ASN A 269 18.34 -6.10 -24.15
N GLY A 270 18.80 -7.05 -24.97
CA GLY A 270 17.98 -7.69 -26.01
C GLY A 270 16.76 -8.46 -25.48
N SER A 271 16.73 -8.78 -24.18
CA SER A 271 15.61 -9.45 -23.51
C SER A 271 14.58 -8.48 -22.93
N GLY A 272 14.79 -7.16 -23.05
CA GLY A 272 13.90 -6.15 -22.49
C GLY A 272 14.08 -5.91 -21.00
N ILE A 273 15.27 -6.20 -20.46
CA ILE A 273 15.64 -5.81 -19.10
C ILE A 273 16.25 -4.41 -19.13
N PHE A 274 15.70 -3.52 -18.32
CA PHE A 274 16.10 -2.13 -18.20
C PHE A 274 17.00 -1.96 -16.98
N THR A 275 18.25 -1.56 -17.20
CA THR A 275 19.11 -1.08 -16.12
C THR A 275 18.77 0.38 -15.86
N MET A 276 18.26 0.68 -14.67
CA MET A 276 17.71 1.99 -14.31
C MET A 276 18.51 2.62 -13.17
N ASN A 277 18.74 3.93 -13.25
CA ASN A 277 19.29 4.75 -12.18
C ASN A 277 18.16 5.45 -11.41
N ARG A 278 17.99 5.09 -10.14
CA ARG A 278 17.04 5.67 -9.17
C ARG A 278 17.66 6.95 -8.60
N GLU A 279 17.35 8.11 -9.21
CA GLU A 279 18.17 9.33 -9.07
C GLU A 279 18.29 9.86 -7.64
N SER A 280 17.26 9.66 -6.82
CA SER A 280 17.18 10.15 -5.44
C SER A 280 17.60 9.11 -4.38
N MET A 281 18.00 7.90 -4.79
CA MET A 281 18.30 6.81 -3.85
C MET A 281 19.78 6.81 -3.50
N THR A 282 20.07 6.67 -2.20
CA THR A 282 21.44 6.52 -1.68
C THR A 282 21.95 5.11 -1.91
N ASP A 283 21.11 4.10 -1.64
CA ASP A 283 21.39 2.69 -1.82
C ASP A 283 20.61 2.09 -2.99
N HIS A 284 21.12 1.00 -3.56
CA HIS A 284 20.51 0.33 -4.71
C HIS A 284 20.16 1.34 -5.83
N LYS A 285 21.11 2.24 -6.12
CA LYS A 285 20.91 3.33 -7.08
C LYS A 285 20.75 2.80 -8.51
N ILE A 286 21.49 1.75 -8.87
CA ILE A 286 21.37 1.07 -10.16
C ILE A 286 20.67 -0.27 -9.94
N VAL A 287 19.56 -0.50 -10.62
CA VAL A 287 18.76 -1.73 -10.50
C VAL A 287 18.25 -2.16 -11.87
N ASP A 288 18.24 -3.47 -12.09
CA ASP A 288 17.66 -4.07 -13.28
C ASP A 288 16.17 -4.36 -13.06
N PHE A 289 15.35 -3.92 -14.01
CA PHE A 289 13.91 -4.07 -13.99
C PHE A 289 13.38 -4.72 -15.25
N LYS A 290 12.32 -5.52 -15.08
CA LYS A 290 11.37 -5.87 -16.13
C LYS A 290 10.20 -4.91 -16.04
N ILE A 291 9.77 -4.36 -17.17
CA ILE A 291 8.69 -3.35 -17.23
C ILE A 291 7.46 -3.95 -17.91
N ALA A 292 6.26 -3.68 -17.39
CA ALA A 292 5.00 -4.10 -18.00
C ALA A 292 3.93 -3.02 -17.87
N SER A 293 3.04 -2.92 -18.85
CA SER A 293 1.92 -1.95 -18.82
C SER A 293 0.89 -2.29 -17.75
N VAL A 294 0.35 -1.26 -17.10
CA VAL A 294 -0.84 -1.34 -16.24
C VAL A 294 -2.11 -1.13 -17.06
#